data_AF-A0A7J8S240-F1
#
_entry.id   AF-A0A7J8S240-F1
#
_cell.length_a   1.000
_cell.length_b   1.000
_cell.length_c   1.000
_cell.angle_alpha   90.00
_cell.angle_beta   90.00
_cell.angle_gamma   90.00
#
_symmetry.space_group_name_H-M   'P 1'
#
loop_
_entity.id
_entity.type
_entity.pdbx_description
1 polymer ?
#
loop_
_entity_poly.entity_id
_entity_poly.type
_entity_poly.pdbx_seq_one_letter_code
_entity_poly.pdbx_strand_id
1 'polypeptide(L)'
;MAPRQPWHDLHSKIEGPAAYDVLINFEQRWRKSTKWKEFSLLFKGKSHWSDDAMIRIERISWIQSPPLAVTDDGTTIVPDDDPKVHVLSKDNRENWNVQIFRSIDSGSLKGFPKYIKKAENQNLFCAKNLVIDKSIQAAYIQAIRSAQHYIYIENQYFLGSSYAWPSYKNAGADNLIPMELALKVASKIRAGERFAVYIIIPLWPEGDPKTATVQEILYWQSQTMQMMYDVVAQELKSMQIKDSHPRDYLNFYCLGKREEVSQEMLSGKDSVSDSAKFGRFMIYVHAKGMIVDDEYVIVGSANINQRSMAGTKDTEIAMGAYQPHYTWAKKKYPRGQVHGYRMSLWAEHLGELNKLFKEPESVECVKMVNSIAEENWKKFTDAEYSPLQGHLLMYPLQVDMDGKVNPLPEHENFPDVGGKVIGAHSIQLPDVLTT
;
A
#
# COMPACT_ATOMS: atom_id res chain seq x y z
N MET A 1 -19.45 10.87 15.87
CA MET A 1 -19.71 11.99 14.93
C MET A 1 -20.35 11.42 13.68
N ALA A 2 -21.26 12.14 13.05
CA ALA A 2 -21.80 11.79 11.73
C ALA A 2 -21.12 12.66 10.66
N PRO A 3 -21.01 12.19 9.41
CA PRO A 3 -21.26 10.82 8.98
C PRO A 3 -20.24 9.83 9.57
N ARG A 4 -20.58 8.54 9.62
CA ARG A 4 -19.58 7.50 9.92
C ARG A 4 -18.50 7.57 8.83
N GLN A 5 -17.26 7.24 9.17
CA GLN A 5 -16.21 7.05 8.18
C GLN A 5 -16.29 5.61 7.66
N PRO A 6 -16.66 5.36 6.39
CA PRO A 6 -16.56 4.03 5.80
C PRO A 6 -15.09 3.59 5.70
N TRP A 7 -14.83 2.29 5.81
CA TRP A 7 -13.50 1.71 5.85
C TRP A 7 -13.29 0.79 4.66
N HIS A 8 -12.45 1.22 3.72
CA HIS A 8 -12.03 0.42 2.58
C HIS A 8 -10.65 -0.18 2.84
N ASP A 9 -10.54 -1.51 2.73
CA ASP A 9 -9.31 -2.22 3.08
C ASP A 9 -9.18 -3.53 2.29
N LEU A 10 -7.97 -4.06 2.24
CA LEU A 10 -7.63 -5.28 1.51
C LEU A 10 -7.09 -6.32 2.51
N HIS A 11 -7.48 -7.58 2.33
CA HIS A 11 -6.97 -8.67 3.12
C HIS A 11 -6.82 -9.93 2.27
N SER A 12 -6.02 -10.89 2.75
CA SER A 12 -5.85 -12.17 2.07
C SER A 12 -5.87 -13.32 3.07
N LYS A 13 -6.33 -14.48 2.59
CA LYS A 13 -6.15 -15.77 3.26
C LYS A 13 -5.09 -16.53 2.48
N ILE A 14 -4.09 -17.06 3.19
CA ILE A 14 -2.99 -17.83 2.60
C ILE A 14 -3.15 -19.29 3.03
N GLU A 15 -3.10 -20.19 2.06
CA GLU A 15 -3.07 -21.63 2.27
C GLU A 15 -1.80 -22.20 1.62
N GLY A 16 -1.36 -23.37 2.05
CA GLY A 16 -0.16 -24.00 1.53
C GLY A 16 1.11 -23.70 2.33
N PRO A 17 2.30 -23.98 1.76
CA PRO A 17 3.59 -23.76 2.43
C PRO A 17 3.76 -22.34 3.00
N ALA A 18 3.36 -21.31 2.26
CA ALA A 18 3.49 -19.91 2.68
C ALA A 18 2.71 -19.56 3.97
N ALA A 19 1.70 -20.35 4.36
CA ALA A 19 1.03 -20.17 5.65
C ALA A 19 1.98 -20.45 6.83
N TYR A 20 2.94 -21.37 6.66
CA TYR A 20 3.95 -21.67 7.68
C TYR A 20 5.02 -20.58 7.78
N ASP A 21 5.30 -19.83 6.72
CA ASP A 21 6.16 -18.66 6.82
C ASP A 21 5.56 -17.56 7.70
N VAL A 22 4.24 -17.37 7.61
CA VAL A 22 3.50 -16.47 8.51
C VAL A 22 3.55 -16.99 9.96
N LEU A 23 3.43 -18.30 10.16
CA LEU A 23 3.60 -18.91 11.48
C LEU A 23 5.02 -18.74 12.02
N ILE A 24 6.05 -18.98 11.20
CA ILE A 24 7.46 -18.78 11.57
C ILE A 24 7.66 -17.34 12.02
N ASN A 25 7.13 -16.36 11.29
CA ASN A 25 7.18 -14.96 11.71
C ASN A 25 6.55 -14.75 13.10
N PHE A 26 5.37 -15.33 13.36
CA PHE A 26 4.72 -15.26 14.66
C PHE A 26 5.59 -15.86 15.78
N GLU A 27 6.09 -17.08 15.59
CA GLU A 27 6.93 -17.78 16.57
C GLU A 27 8.24 -17.03 16.87
N GLN A 28 8.89 -16.49 15.84
CA GLN A 28 10.12 -15.71 15.99
C GLN A 28 9.90 -14.46 16.85
N ARG A 29 8.77 -13.76 16.66
CA ARG A 29 8.38 -12.58 17.45
C ARG A 29 7.97 -12.96 18.87
N TRP A 30 7.17 -14.02 19.03
CA TRP A 30 6.75 -14.53 20.32
C TRP A 30 7.96 -14.87 21.21
N ARG A 31 8.93 -15.63 20.67
CA ARG A 31 10.16 -15.99 21.40
C ARG A 31 11.00 -14.79 21.83
N LYS A 32 10.88 -13.66 21.13
CA LYS A 32 11.55 -12.39 21.49
C LYS A 32 10.81 -11.68 22.62
N SER A 33 9.48 -11.58 22.54
CA SER A 33 8.66 -10.85 23.52
C SER A 33 8.60 -11.56 24.88
N THR A 34 8.60 -12.88 24.92
CA THR A 34 8.48 -13.65 26.18
C THR A 34 9.79 -13.77 26.99
N LYS A 35 10.94 -13.37 26.43
CA LYS A 35 12.26 -13.45 27.12
C LYS A 35 12.25 -12.72 28.48
N TRP A 36 11.53 -11.61 28.58
CA TRP A 36 11.44 -10.82 29.81
C TRP A 36 10.50 -11.44 30.85
N LYS A 37 9.46 -12.17 30.42
CA LYS A 37 8.58 -12.94 31.29
C LYS A 37 9.29 -14.17 31.86
N GLU A 38 10.07 -14.89 31.05
CA GLU A 38 10.92 -16.01 31.53
C GLU A 38 11.95 -15.55 32.57
N PHE A 39 12.56 -14.38 32.35
CA PHE A 39 13.47 -13.78 33.33
C PHE A 39 12.74 -13.36 34.62
N SER A 40 11.51 -12.86 34.53
CA SER A 40 10.66 -12.55 35.70
C SER A 40 10.18 -13.80 36.45
N LEU A 41 9.92 -14.89 35.74
CA LEU A 41 9.52 -16.19 36.29
C LEU A 41 10.67 -16.86 37.07
N LEU A 42 11.94 -16.64 36.68
CA LEU A 42 13.12 -17.09 37.44
C LEU A 42 13.18 -16.51 38.87
N PHE A 43 12.49 -15.39 39.14
CA PHE A 43 12.36 -14.79 40.47
C PHE A 43 11.04 -15.15 41.20
N LYS A 44 10.11 -15.86 40.55
CA LYS A 44 8.87 -16.35 41.17
C LYS A 44 8.97 -17.85 41.38
N GLY A 45 9.10 -18.28 42.64
CA GLY A 45 9.40 -19.66 43.05
C GLY A 45 8.39 -20.76 42.71
N LYS A 46 7.37 -20.51 41.87
CA LYS A 46 6.45 -21.53 41.32
C LYS A 46 5.92 -21.07 39.96
N SER A 47 6.24 -21.80 38.88
CA SER A 47 5.61 -21.65 37.58
C SER A 47 4.38 -22.56 37.51
N HIS A 48 3.20 -22.03 37.17
CA HIS A 48 2.03 -22.85 36.88
C HIS A 48 2.07 -23.29 35.41
N TRP A 49 1.69 -24.55 35.13
CA TRP A 49 1.67 -25.13 33.77
C TRP A 49 0.70 -24.42 32.80
N SER A 50 -0.13 -23.51 33.33
CA SER A 50 -1.12 -22.68 32.62
C SER A 50 -0.61 -21.29 32.22
N ASP A 51 0.66 -20.96 32.48
CA ASP A 51 1.21 -19.64 32.18
C ASP A 51 1.65 -19.56 30.69
N ASP A 52 0.76 -19.06 29.83
CA ASP A 52 1.09 -18.44 28.52
C ASP A 52 2.01 -19.28 27.60
N ALA A 53 1.76 -20.58 27.49
CA ALA A 53 2.54 -21.48 26.64
C ALA A 53 2.10 -21.38 25.17
N MET A 54 3.03 -21.01 24.27
CA MET A 54 2.81 -21.12 22.83
C MET A 54 2.46 -22.57 22.48
N ILE A 55 1.29 -22.74 21.86
CA ILE A 55 0.82 -24.05 21.42
C ILE A 55 1.80 -24.59 20.39
N ARG A 56 2.32 -25.77 20.68
CA ARG A 56 3.21 -26.51 19.80
C ARG A 56 2.38 -27.29 18.80
N ILE A 57 2.13 -26.70 17.64
CA ILE A 57 1.26 -27.28 16.61
C ILE A 57 1.76 -28.65 16.15
N GLU A 58 3.06 -28.91 16.24
CA GLU A 58 3.68 -30.20 15.93
C GLU A 58 3.25 -31.33 16.87
N ARG A 59 2.66 -30.99 18.03
CA ARG A 59 2.09 -31.97 18.97
C ARG A 59 0.64 -32.31 18.68
N ILE A 60 0.01 -31.61 17.74
CA ILE A 60 -1.39 -31.82 17.37
C ILE A 60 -1.41 -32.74 16.15
N SER A 61 -1.69 -34.02 16.36
CA SER A 61 -1.50 -35.08 15.35
C SER A 61 -2.30 -34.90 14.05
N TRP A 62 -3.42 -34.17 14.08
CA TRP A 62 -4.25 -33.88 12.91
C TRP A 62 -3.86 -32.59 12.17
N ILE A 63 -2.92 -31.81 12.69
CA ILE A 63 -2.36 -30.64 12.02
C ILE A 63 -1.05 -31.07 11.35
N GLN A 64 -1.04 -31.05 10.02
CA GLN A 64 0.20 -31.21 9.28
C GLN A 64 1.16 -30.09 9.71
N SER A 65 2.37 -30.43 10.12
CA SER A 65 3.33 -29.46 10.62
C SER A 65 4.70 -29.82 10.08
N PRO A 66 5.20 -29.12 9.04
CA PRO A 66 6.57 -29.28 8.58
C PRO A 66 7.53 -29.03 9.75
N PRO A 67 8.63 -29.79 9.84
CA PRO A 67 9.57 -29.65 10.95
C PRO A 67 10.25 -28.28 10.89
N LEU A 68 10.21 -27.52 11.99
CA LEU A 68 10.99 -26.30 12.14
C LEU A 68 12.38 -26.64 12.70
N ALA A 69 13.43 -26.24 11.99
CA ALA A 69 14.79 -26.42 12.45
C ALA A 69 15.38 -25.10 13.00
N VAL A 70 16.18 -25.21 14.05
CA VAL A 70 16.93 -24.11 14.65
C VAL A 70 18.36 -24.59 14.84
N THR A 71 19.33 -23.79 14.41
CA THR A 71 20.76 -24.08 14.62
C THR A 71 21.15 -23.92 16.09
N ASP A 72 22.31 -24.47 16.48
CA ASP A 72 22.88 -24.30 17.83
C ASP A 72 23.05 -22.83 18.23
N ASP A 73 23.31 -21.95 17.24
CA ASP A 73 23.44 -20.52 17.45
C ASP A 73 22.08 -19.79 17.57
N GLY A 74 20.95 -20.50 17.50
CA GLY A 74 19.60 -19.98 17.66
C GLY A 74 18.99 -19.35 16.39
N THR A 75 19.62 -19.56 15.23
CA THR A 75 19.11 -19.11 13.93
C THR A 75 17.99 -20.03 13.47
N THR A 76 16.86 -19.48 13.06
CA THR A 76 15.78 -20.25 12.45
C THR A 76 16.17 -20.66 11.04
N ILE A 77 16.05 -21.93 10.72
CA ILE A 77 16.15 -22.43 9.35
C ILE A 77 14.74 -22.47 8.79
N VAL A 78 14.48 -21.64 7.77
CA VAL A 78 13.23 -21.71 7.00
C VAL A 78 13.31 -22.97 6.13
N PRO A 79 12.40 -23.95 6.30
CA PRO A 79 12.43 -25.18 5.51
C PRO A 79 12.02 -24.90 4.06
N ASP A 80 12.43 -25.78 3.14
CA ASP A 80 11.84 -25.82 1.80
C ASP A 80 10.35 -26.21 1.87
N ASP A 81 9.59 -25.89 0.82
CA ASP A 81 8.17 -26.23 0.70
C ASP A 81 7.93 -27.74 0.90
N ASP A 82 7.28 -28.12 2.01
CA ASP A 82 6.91 -29.52 2.28
C ASP A 82 5.70 -29.93 1.41
N PRO A 83 5.83 -30.95 0.53
CA PRO A 83 4.73 -31.41 -0.31
C PRO A 83 3.47 -31.80 0.45
N LYS A 84 3.58 -32.17 1.74
CA LYS A 84 2.44 -32.55 2.58
C LYS A 84 1.43 -31.43 2.73
N VAL A 85 1.89 -30.18 2.76
CA VAL A 85 1.03 -29.01 2.99
C VAL A 85 0.62 -28.32 1.70
N HIS A 86 0.91 -28.90 0.53
CA HIS A 86 0.44 -28.37 -0.75
C HIS A 86 -1.08 -28.54 -0.88
N VAL A 87 -1.77 -27.45 -1.20
CA VAL A 87 -3.24 -27.44 -1.37
C VAL A 87 -3.62 -27.99 -2.76
N LEU A 88 -2.89 -27.56 -3.79
CA LEU A 88 -3.14 -27.91 -5.19
C LEU A 88 -1.88 -28.48 -5.84
N SER A 89 -2.06 -29.30 -6.89
CA SER A 89 -0.94 -29.74 -7.72
C SER A 89 -0.36 -28.58 -8.54
N LYS A 90 0.93 -28.65 -8.88
CA LYS A 90 1.62 -27.61 -9.67
C LYS A 90 0.96 -27.36 -11.04
N ASP A 91 0.37 -28.40 -11.62
CA ASP A 91 -0.31 -28.33 -12.92
C ASP A 91 -1.74 -27.77 -12.84
N ASN A 92 -2.28 -27.61 -11.63
CA ASN A 92 -3.60 -27.01 -11.45
C ASN A 92 -3.57 -25.53 -11.84
N ARG A 93 -4.52 -25.10 -12.67
CA ARG A 93 -4.62 -23.71 -13.15
C ARG A 93 -4.91 -22.71 -12.04
N GLU A 94 -5.58 -23.14 -10.98
CA GLU A 94 -5.90 -22.32 -9.82
C GLU A 94 -4.76 -22.30 -8.78
N ASN A 95 -3.62 -22.94 -9.06
CA ASN A 95 -2.45 -22.91 -8.19
C ASN A 95 -1.80 -21.52 -8.14
N TRP A 96 -1.19 -21.22 -6.99
CA TRP A 96 -0.50 -19.96 -6.72
C TRP A 96 0.95 -20.22 -6.32
N ASN A 97 1.84 -19.32 -6.74
CA ASN A 97 3.14 -19.16 -6.11
C ASN A 97 3.05 -17.93 -5.21
N VAL A 98 3.40 -18.10 -3.93
CA VAL A 98 3.26 -17.07 -2.89
C VAL A 98 4.59 -16.93 -2.17
N GLN A 99 4.98 -15.70 -1.87
CA GLN A 99 6.14 -15.39 -1.06
C GLN A 99 5.76 -14.40 0.05
N ILE A 100 6.24 -14.65 1.27
CA ILE A 100 6.05 -13.75 2.41
C ILE A 100 7.23 -12.78 2.50
N PHE A 101 6.91 -11.51 2.71
CA PHE A 101 7.84 -10.40 2.86
C PHE A 101 7.61 -9.70 4.20
N ARG A 102 8.66 -9.10 4.75
CA ARG A 102 8.59 -8.36 6.02
C ARG A 102 9.39 -7.06 5.99
N SER A 103 9.02 -6.18 6.91
CA SER A 103 9.87 -5.12 7.43
C SER A 103 10.05 -5.41 8.91
N ILE A 104 11.21 -5.90 9.32
CA ILE A 104 11.45 -6.28 10.73
C ILE A 104 12.95 -6.35 11.02
N ASP A 105 13.36 -6.09 12.26
CA ASP A 105 14.75 -6.21 12.68
C ASP A 105 14.96 -7.21 13.83
N SER A 106 16.23 -7.51 14.11
CA SER A 106 16.67 -8.38 15.20
C SER A 106 16.30 -7.88 16.60
N GLY A 107 15.86 -6.63 16.73
CA GLY A 107 15.25 -6.07 17.94
C GLY A 107 13.85 -6.62 18.20
N SER A 108 13.14 -7.03 17.16
CA SER A 108 11.73 -7.45 17.21
C SER A 108 11.50 -8.95 17.09
N LEU A 109 12.54 -9.73 16.78
CA LEU A 109 12.44 -11.19 16.66
C LEU A 109 13.67 -11.95 17.20
N LYS A 110 13.52 -13.25 17.44
CA LYS A 110 14.63 -14.21 17.59
C LYS A 110 14.63 -15.15 16.38
N GLY A 111 15.80 -15.47 15.84
CA GLY A 111 15.93 -16.40 14.72
C GLY A 111 16.75 -15.88 13.55
N PHE A 112 17.14 -14.60 13.53
CA PHE A 112 18.06 -14.11 12.51
C PHE A 112 19.49 -14.64 12.68
N PRO A 113 20.25 -14.78 11.57
CA PRO A 113 21.65 -15.18 11.63
C PRO A 113 22.49 -14.21 12.47
N LYS A 114 23.40 -14.75 13.28
CA LYS A 114 24.31 -13.94 14.11
C LYS A 114 25.50 -13.36 13.36
N TYR A 115 25.89 -13.99 12.25
CA TYR A 115 27.07 -13.60 11.47
C TYR A 115 26.67 -12.80 10.24
N ILE A 116 27.32 -11.66 10.02
CA ILE A 116 27.01 -10.71 8.92
C ILE A 116 26.94 -11.44 7.57
N LYS A 117 27.96 -12.25 7.22
CA LYS A 117 27.99 -13.00 5.96
C LYS A 117 26.79 -13.95 5.79
N LYS A 118 26.29 -14.56 6.87
CA LYS A 118 25.09 -15.42 6.80
C LYS A 118 23.82 -14.58 6.61
N ALA A 119 23.74 -13.40 7.24
CA ALA A 119 22.63 -12.47 7.08
C ALA A 119 22.57 -11.92 5.64
N GLU A 120 23.71 -11.50 5.09
CA GLU A 120 23.82 -11.02 3.70
C GLU A 120 23.44 -12.10 2.68
N ASN A 121 23.84 -13.36 2.90
CA ASN A 121 23.43 -14.48 2.06
C ASN A 121 21.92 -14.74 2.07
N GLN A 122 21.19 -14.22 3.07
CA GLN A 122 19.73 -14.28 3.17
C GLN A 122 19.08 -12.95 2.74
N ASN A 123 19.82 -12.05 2.07
CA ASN A 123 19.38 -10.71 1.67
C ASN A 123 18.95 -9.81 2.85
N LEU A 124 19.47 -10.07 4.05
CA LEU A 124 19.26 -9.22 5.22
C LEU A 124 20.33 -8.14 5.26
N PHE A 125 19.92 -6.94 5.68
CA PHE A 125 20.80 -5.79 5.84
C PHE A 125 21.36 -5.73 7.27
N CYS A 126 22.63 -5.43 7.41
CA CYS A 126 23.25 -5.19 8.73
C CYS A 126 23.55 -3.71 8.90
N ALA A 127 22.93 -3.04 9.88
CA ALA A 127 23.20 -1.64 10.20
C ALA A 127 23.02 -1.37 11.68
N LYS A 128 23.88 -0.52 12.28
CA LYS A 128 23.79 -0.09 13.69
C LYS A 128 23.58 -1.24 14.68
N ASN A 129 24.31 -2.35 14.50
CA ASN A 129 24.22 -3.58 15.29
C ASN A 129 22.87 -4.34 15.20
N LEU A 130 22.05 -4.03 14.20
CA LEU A 130 20.82 -4.76 13.89
C LEU A 130 20.97 -5.54 12.58
N VAL A 131 20.38 -6.73 12.56
CA VAL A 131 20.04 -7.45 11.32
C VAL A 131 18.62 -7.05 10.94
N ILE A 132 18.41 -6.65 9.69
CA ILE A 132 17.21 -5.96 9.23
C ILE A 132 16.71 -6.65 7.96
N ASP A 133 15.45 -7.04 7.99
CA ASP A 133 14.69 -7.50 6.83
C ASP A 133 13.91 -6.32 6.26
N LYS A 134 14.19 -5.98 4.99
CA LYS A 134 13.47 -4.96 4.20
C LYS A 134 12.85 -5.58 2.95
N SER A 135 12.53 -6.87 3.01
CA SER A 135 12.05 -7.63 1.86
C SER A 135 10.73 -7.08 1.29
N ILE A 136 9.90 -6.38 2.08
CA ILE A 136 8.72 -5.67 1.55
C ILE A 136 9.15 -4.59 0.54
N GLN A 137 10.06 -3.70 0.92
CA GLN A 137 10.53 -2.66 0.00
C GLN A 137 11.19 -3.29 -1.24
N ALA A 138 12.00 -4.34 -1.05
CA ALA A 138 12.62 -5.04 -2.17
C ALA A 138 11.57 -5.67 -3.12
N ALA A 139 10.51 -6.27 -2.58
CA ALA A 139 9.42 -6.85 -3.37
C ALA A 139 8.65 -5.80 -4.17
N TYR A 140 8.32 -4.65 -3.55
CA TYR A 140 7.70 -3.54 -4.27
C TYR A 140 8.59 -3.04 -5.41
N ILE A 141 9.89 -2.81 -5.16
CA ILE A 141 10.85 -2.38 -6.18
C ILE A 141 10.90 -3.38 -7.33
N GLN A 142 11.03 -4.67 -7.02
CA GLN A 142 11.12 -5.72 -8.04
C GLN A 142 9.84 -5.81 -8.88
N ALA A 143 8.67 -5.72 -8.25
CA ALA A 143 7.38 -5.73 -8.94
C ALA A 143 7.23 -4.50 -9.87
N ILE A 144 7.57 -3.30 -9.39
CA ILE A 144 7.55 -2.07 -10.19
C ILE A 144 8.50 -2.19 -11.39
N ARG A 145 9.74 -2.62 -11.16
CA ARG A 145 10.74 -2.79 -12.23
C ARG A 145 10.34 -3.83 -13.26
N SER A 146 9.61 -4.86 -12.86
CA SER A 146 9.12 -5.91 -13.77
C SER A 146 7.88 -5.50 -14.55
N ALA A 147 7.16 -4.46 -14.12
CA ALA A 147 5.90 -4.02 -14.73
C ALA A 147 6.07 -3.64 -16.21
N GLN A 148 5.11 -4.09 -17.02
CA GLN A 148 5.09 -3.99 -18.48
C GLN A 148 3.95 -3.11 -19.01
N HIS A 149 2.77 -3.17 -18.39
CA HIS A 149 1.53 -2.57 -18.90
C HIS A 149 0.97 -1.53 -17.93
N TYR A 150 0.73 -1.89 -16.67
CA TYR A 150 0.20 -0.95 -15.70
C TYR A 150 0.46 -1.37 -14.25
N ILE A 151 0.34 -0.40 -13.35
CA ILE A 151 0.38 -0.60 -11.90
C ILE A 151 -0.85 0.03 -11.27
N TYR A 152 -1.52 -0.69 -10.37
CA TYR A 152 -2.64 -0.21 -9.57
C TYR A 152 -2.32 -0.35 -8.09
N ILE A 153 -2.35 0.74 -7.34
CA ILE A 153 -1.99 0.81 -5.92
C ILE A 153 -3.17 1.37 -5.15
N GLU A 154 -3.47 0.74 -4.02
CA GLU A 154 -4.31 1.33 -2.98
C GLU A 154 -3.48 1.36 -1.69
N ASN A 155 -3.27 2.55 -1.13
CA ASN A 155 -2.44 2.70 0.06
C ASN A 155 -2.93 3.82 0.99
N GLN A 156 -2.84 3.61 2.30
CA GLN A 156 -3.18 4.64 3.29
C GLN A 156 -2.23 5.84 3.26
N TYR A 157 -0.95 5.62 2.96
CA TYR A 157 0.04 6.69 2.81
C TYR A 157 0.77 6.53 1.49
N PHE A 158 1.13 7.67 0.89
CA PHE A 158 1.97 7.68 -0.29
C PHE A 158 2.99 8.82 -0.21
N LEU A 159 4.12 8.54 0.44
CA LEU A 159 5.23 9.48 0.58
C LEU A 159 6.58 8.77 0.64
N GLY A 160 7.60 9.37 0.06
CA GLY A 160 8.92 8.78 0.01
C GLY A 160 9.83 9.34 -1.07
N SER A 161 11.02 8.77 -1.15
CA SER A 161 12.10 9.23 -2.02
C SER A 161 12.48 10.69 -1.74
N SER A 162 12.57 11.07 -0.46
CA SER A 162 12.76 12.48 -0.07
C SER A 162 14.01 13.11 -0.66
N TYR A 163 15.07 12.33 -0.89
CA TYR A 163 16.29 12.80 -1.55
C TYR A 163 16.06 13.49 -2.91
N ALA A 164 14.91 13.23 -3.56
CA ALA A 164 14.52 13.81 -4.84
C ALA A 164 13.40 14.85 -4.74
N TRP A 165 12.87 15.14 -3.55
CA TRP A 165 11.84 16.17 -3.38
C TRP A 165 12.36 17.55 -3.80
N PRO A 166 11.48 18.45 -4.31
CA PRO A 166 11.90 19.79 -4.70
C PRO A 166 12.38 20.63 -3.51
N SER A 167 11.87 20.34 -2.31
CA SER A 167 12.36 20.88 -1.03
C SER A 167 12.47 19.77 0.03
N TYR A 168 13.17 20.03 1.14
CA TYR A 168 13.31 19.07 2.26
C TYR A 168 13.94 17.71 1.90
N LYS A 169 15.01 17.74 1.09
CA LYS A 169 15.67 16.54 0.59
C LYS A 169 16.23 15.59 1.67
N ASN A 170 16.45 16.11 2.87
CA ASN A 170 17.04 15.38 4.00
C ASN A 170 16.01 14.93 5.05
N ALA A 171 14.71 14.91 4.72
CA ALA A 171 13.65 14.49 5.65
C ALA A 171 13.76 13.01 6.11
N GLY A 172 14.59 12.20 5.44
CA GLY A 172 14.88 10.82 5.81
C GLY A 172 13.82 9.81 5.35
N ALA A 173 12.93 10.20 4.45
CA ALA A 173 11.97 9.32 3.79
C ALA A 173 12.59 8.64 2.55
N ASP A 174 13.68 7.91 2.77
CA ASP A 174 14.55 7.41 1.69
C ASP A 174 14.04 6.17 0.94
N ASN A 175 12.84 5.68 1.25
CA ASN A 175 12.25 4.56 0.52
C ASN A 175 12.13 4.87 -0.98
N LEU A 176 12.34 3.87 -1.83
CA LEU A 176 12.49 4.06 -3.28
C LEU A 176 11.18 3.99 -4.06
N ILE A 177 10.05 3.67 -3.42
CA ILE A 177 8.82 3.28 -4.12
C ILE A 177 8.30 4.39 -5.05
N PRO A 178 8.15 5.66 -4.61
CA PRO A 178 7.70 6.73 -5.50
C PRO A 178 8.64 6.99 -6.68
N MET A 179 9.96 6.99 -6.46
CA MET A 179 10.93 7.22 -7.52
C MET A 179 10.96 6.07 -8.54
N GLU A 180 10.87 4.81 -8.10
CA GLU A 180 10.82 3.66 -9.01
C GLU A 180 9.57 3.70 -9.91
N LEU A 181 8.42 4.14 -9.39
CA LEU A 181 7.20 4.34 -10.18
C LEU A 181 7.40 5.42 -11.25
N ALA A 182 7.93 6.59 -10.84
CA ALA A 182 8.16 7.70 -11.77
C ALA A 182 9.17 7.33 -12.87
N LEU A 183 10.27 6.67 -12.51
CA LEU A 183 11.27 6.19 -13.46
C LEU A 183 10.74 5.07 -14.36
N LYS A 184 9.86 4.20 -13.85
CA LYS A 184 9.18 3.19 -14.68
C LYS A 184 8.32 3.87 -15.74
N VAL A 185 7.50 4.84 -15.37
CA VAL A 185 6.71 5.63 -16.33
C VAL A 185 7.60 6.32 -17.35
N ALA A 186 8.64 7.03 -16.90
CA ALA A 186 9.59 7.70 -17.79
C ALA A 186 10.28 6.72 -18.76
N SER A 187 10.68 5.53 -18.28
CA SER A 187 11.28 4.51 -19.13
C SER A 187 10.34 4.02 -20.24
N LYS A 188 9.03 3.93 -19.94
CA LYS A 188 8.00 3.49 -20.90
C LYS A 188 7.70 4.58 -21.93
N ILE A 189 7.60 5.84 -21.49
CA ILE A 189 7.51 7.00 -22.39
C ILE A 189 8.70 7.03 -23.35
N ARG A 190 9.92 6.88 -22.84
CA ARG A 190 11.15 6.86 -23.66
C ARG A 190 11.15 5.74 -24.69
N ALA A 191 10.61 4.58 -24.33
CA ALA A 191 10.49 3.43 -25.22
C ALA A 191 9.33 3.55 -26.24
N GLY A 192 8.47 4.58 -26.12
CA GLY A 192 7.24 4.66 -26.90
C GLY A 192 6.23 3.57 -26.55
N GLU A 193 6.36 2.96 -25.37
CA GLU A 193 5.51 1.87 -24.90
C GLU A 193 4.39 2.43 -24.01
N ARG A 194 3.19 1.91 -24.18
CA ARG A 194 2.06 2.36 -23.39
C ARG A 194 2.16 1.83 -21.95
N PHE A 195 1.90 2.72 -20.98
CA PHE A 195 1.93 2.37 -19.57
C PHE A 195 1.02 3.29 -18.76
N ALA A 196 0.44 2.79 -17.66
CA ALA A 196 -0.35 3.61 -16.74
C ALA A 196 -0.13 3.21 -15.28
N VAL A 197 -0.19 4.19 -14.38
CA VAL A 197 -0.11 4.02 -12.93
C VAL A 197 -1.32 4.68 -12.31
N TYR A 198 -2.03 3.93 -11.49
CA TYR A 198 -3.23 4.32 -10.77
C TYR A 198 -2.96 4.21 -9.27
N ILE A 199 -3.11 5.30 -8.52
CA ILE A 199 -2.81 5.34 -7.09
C ILE A 199 -4.05 5.86 -6.37
N ILE A 200 -4.65 5.04 -5.51
CA ILE A 200 -5.77 5.42 -4.65
C ILE A 200 -5.26 5.57 -3.22
N ILE A 201 -5.48 6.75 -2.65
CA ILE A 201 -5.08 7.14 -1.29
C ILE A 201 -6.30 7.74 -0.57
N PRO A 202 -6.30 7.82 0.77
CA PRO A 202 -7.39 8.50 1.46
C PRO A 202 -7.38 10.00 1.11
N LEU A 203 -8.54 10.67 1.19
CA LEU A 203 -8.63 12.10 0.92
C LEU A 203 -7.72 12.90 1.88
N TRP A 204 -7.63 12.46 3.13
CA TRP A 204 -6.55 12.82 4.07
C TRP A 204 -6.24 11.64 5.01
N PRO A 205 -5.05 11.57 5.63
CA PRO A 205 -4.73 10.57 6.66
C PRO A 205 -5.68 10.63 7.86
N GLU A 206 -5.87 9.52 8.57
CA GLU A 206 -6.71 9.49 9.78
C GLU A 206 -6.29 10.53 10.82
N GLY A 207 -7.29 11.28 11.30
CA GLY A 207 -7.12 12.41 12.21
C GLY A 207 -7.89 13.65 11.72
N ASP A 208 -7.81 14.74 12.49
CA ASP A 208 -8.33 16.04 12.08
C ASP A 208 -7.36 16.66 11.05
N PRO A 209 -7.81 16.93 9.80
CA PRO A 209 -6.96 17.43 8.73
C PRO A 209 -6.35 18.81 9.01
N LYS A 210 -6.83 19.55 10.01
CA LYS A 210 -6.25 20.85 10.41
C LYS A 210 -5.06 20.72 11.36
N THR A 211 -4.85 19.53 11.94
CA THR A 211 -3.76 19.33 12.91
C THR A 211 -2.40 19.41 12.22
N ALA A 212 -1.40 19.91 12.94
CA ALA A 212 -0.04 20.03 12.41
C ALA A 212 0.51 18.69 11.89
N THR A 213 0.24 17.58 12.59
CA THR A 213 0.70 16.25 12.18
C THR A 213 0.11 15.82 10.84
N VAL A 214 -1.20 15.99 10.63
CA VAL A 214 -1.85 15.61 9.35
C VAL A 214 -1.40 16.55 8.23
N GLN A 215 -1.29 17.85 8.51
CA GLN A 215 -0.79 18.82 7.54
C GLN A 215 0.66 18.56 7.12
N GLU A 216 1.50 18.06 8.03
CA GLU A 216 2.87 17.64 7.75
C GLU A 216 2.92 16.44 6.79
N ILE A 217 2.09 15.42 7.05
CA ILE A 217 2.03 14.23 6.20
C ILE A 217 1.53 14.59 4.80
N LEU A 218 0.51 15.44 4.70
CA LEU A 218 0.01 15.95 3.42
C LEU A 218 1.07 16.77 2.67
N TYR A 219 1.92 17.49 3.42
CA TYR A 219 3.06 18.20 2.83
C TYR A 219 4.08 17.23 2.23
N TRP A 220 4.48 16.17 2.94
CA TRP A 220 5.35 15.13 2.38
C TRP A 220 4.76 14.41 1.17
N GLN A 221 3.46 14.13 1.22
CA GLN A 221 2.74 13.57 0.08
C GLN A 221 2.78 14.51 -1.14
N SER A 222 2.55 15.81 -0.94
CA SER A 222 2.61 16.78 -2.05
C SER A 222 4.02 16.95 -2.62
N GLN A 223 5.07 16.92 -1.78
CA GLN A 223 6.47 16.89 -2.25
C GLN A 223 6.77 15.65 -3.09
N THR A 224 6.24 14.49 -2.67
CA THR A 224 6.38 13.22 -3.38
C THR A 224 5.66 13.27 -4.73
N MET A 225 4.40 13.73 -4.77
CA MET A 225 3.64 13.87 -6.02
C MET A 225 4.32 14.84 -6.99
N GLN A 226 4.78 16.00 -6.50
CA GLN A 226 5.50 16.99 -7.31
C GLN A 226 6.75 16.38 -7.97
N MET A 227 7.59 15.68 -7.17
CA MET A 227 8.77 15.01 -7.69
C MET A 227 8.45 13.96 -8.77
N MET A 228 7.39 13.17 -8.59
CA MET A 228 7.00 12.17 -9.59
C MET A 228 6.50 12.82 -10.88
N TYR A 229 5.65 13.84 -10.78
CA TYR A 229 5.14 14.54 -11.96
C TYR A 229 6.23 15.32 -12.69
N ASP A 230 7.21 15.90 -11.98
CA ASP A 230 8.38 16.53 -12.60
C ASP A 230 9.15 15.55 -13.48
N VAL A 231 9.42 14.32 -12.99
CA VAL A 231 10.11 13.27 -13.75
C VAL A 231 9.32 12.88 -15.01
N VAL A 232 8.00 12.68 -14.88
CA VAL A 232 7.13 12.29 -16.01
C VAL A 232 7.04 13.41 -17.04
N ALA A 233 6.78 14.65 -16.61
CA ALA A 233 6.66 15.80 -17.50
C ALA A 233 7.98 16.13 -18.21
N GLN A 234 9.11 16.01 -17.50
CA GLN A 234 10.44 16.17 -18.10
C GLN A 234 10.67 15.12 -19.20
N GLU A 235 10.28 13.87 -18.98
CA GLU A 235 10.43 12.84 -20.00
C GLU A 235 9.56 13.11 -21.23
N LEU A 236 8.27 13.47 -21.04
CA LEU A 236 7.36 13.83 -22.14
C LEU A 236 7.93 14.96 -23.01
N LYS A 237 8.49 16.00 -22.37
CA LYS A 237 9.15 17.12 -23.06
C LYS A 237 10.41 16.66 -23.81
N SER A 238 11.23 15.84 -23.18
CA SER A 238 12.47 15.32 -23.79
C SER A 238 12.21 14.48 -25.04
N MET A 239 11.11 13.71 -25.02
CA MET A 239 10.64 12.90 -26.14
C MET A 239 9.76 13.69 -27.13
N GLN A 240 9.55 14.98 -26.89
CA GLN A 240 8.78 15.90 -27.75
C GLN A 240 7.33 15.46 -28.00
N ILE A 241 6.71 14.80 -27.02
CA ILE A 241 5.31 14.36 -27.10
C ILE A 241 4.40 15.55 -26.76
N LYS A 242 3.83 16.21 -27.77
CA LYS A 242 3.09 17.48 -27.62
C LYS A 242 1.64 17.31 -27.15
N ASP A 243 0.99 16.20 -27.51
CA ASP A 243 -0.43 15.97 -27.26
C ASP A 243 -0.66 15.00 -26.08
N SER A 244 0.22 15.03 -25.08
CA SER A 244 0.10 14.16 -23.90
C SER A 244 0.33 14.90 -22.60
N HIS A 245 -0.47 14.55 -21.62
CA HIS A 245 -0.46 15.11 -20.28
C HIS A 245 0.18 14.11 -19.30
N PRO A 246 0.88 14.54 -18.21
CA PRO A 246 1.42 13.61 -17.21
C PRO A 246 0.36 12.65 -16.62
N ARG A 247 -0.88 13.12 -16.45
CA ARG A 247 -2.06 12.31 -16.05
C ARG A 247 -2.52 11.28 -17.09
N ASP A 248 -1.97 11.27 -18.30
CA ASP A 248 -2.15 10.13 -19.19
C ASP A 248 -1.39 8.90 -18.65
N TYR A 249 -0.38 9.05 -17.78
CA TYR A 249 0.46 7.96 -17.31
C TYR A 249 0.43 7.76 -15.79
N LEU A 250 0.35 8.84 -15.01
CA LEU A 250 0.40 8.79 -13.55
C LEU A 250 -0.84 9.48 -12.97
N ASN A 251 -1.64 8.73 -12.22
CA ASN A 251 -2.92 9.23 -11.72
C ASN A 251 -3.10 8.97 -10.22
N PHE A 252 -3.57 9.99 -9.51
CA PHE A 252 -3.91 9.92 -8.09
C PHE A 252 -5.41 10.15 -7.88
N TYR A 253 -5.99 9.30 -7.06
CA TYR A 253 -7.42 9.29 -6.72
C TYR A 253 -7.62 9.14 -5.21
N CYS A 254 -8.83 9.41 -4.77
CA CYS A 254 -9.31 9.02 -3.45
C CYS A 254 -10.73 8.46 -3.55
N LEU A 255 -11.29 7.99 -2.43
CA LEU A 255 -12.65 7.46 -2.40
C LEU A 255 -13.57 8.36 -1.58
N GLY A 256 -14.80 8.52 -2.05
CA GLY A 256 -15.83 9.31 -1.38
C GLY A 256 -17.21 8.69 -1.54
N LYS A 257 -18.07 9.02 -0.58
CA LYS A 257 -19.48 8.67 -0.60
C LYS A 257 -20.32 9.91 -0.37
N ARG A 258 -21.40 10.03 -1.14
CA ARG A 258 -22.43 11.04 -0.96
C ARG A 258 -23.80 10.37 -0.96
N GLU A 259 -24.64 10.70 0.02
CA GLU A 259 -25.98 10.15 0.22
C GLU A 259 -26.99 11.28 0.39
N GLU A 260 -28.23 11.06 -0.04
CA GLU A 260 -29.31 12.02 0.16
C GLU A 260 -29.65 12.10 1.65
N VAL A 261 -29.70 13.33 2.19
CA VAL A 261 -30.00 13.56 3.61
C VAL A 261 -31.42 14.08 3.75
N SER A 262 -32.28 13.33 4.46
CA SER A 262 -33.62 13.80 4.78
C SER A 262 -33.63 14.72 6.01
N GLN A 263 -34.62 15.60 6.11
CA GLN A 263 -34.82 16.47 7.28
C GLN A 263 -34.95 15.68 8.59
N GLU A 264 -35.52 14.48 8.53
CA GLU A 264 -35.63 13.58 9.69
C GLU A 264 -34.27 13.12 10.20
N MET A 265 -33.29 12.85 9.31
CA MET A 265 -31.93 12.44 9.67
C MET A 265 -31.11 13.53 10.38
N LEU A 266 -31.51 14.79 10.17
CA LEU A 266 -30.92 15.99 10.77
C LEU A 266 -31.62 16.41 12.07
N SER A 267 -32.89 16.05 12.24
CA SER A 267 -33.67 16.38 13.43
C SER A 267 -33.15 15.68 14.70
N GLY A 268 -33.01 16.43 15.80
CA GLY A 268 -32.57 15.91 17.10
C GLY A 268 -31.05 15.98 17.41
N LYS A 269 -30.26 16.71 16.61
CA LYS A 269 -28.84 16.98 16.88
C LYS A 269 -28.60 18.48 17.09
N ASP A 270 -28.12 18.86 18.28
CA ASP A 270 -27.86 20.26 18.66
C ASP A 270 -26.74 20.94 17.83
N SER A 271 -25.88 20.14 17.19
CA SER A 271 -24.95 20.60 16.14
C SER A 271 -24.74 19.51 15.09
N VAL A 272 -24.89 19.86 13.82
CA VAL A 272 -24.65 18.97 12.67
C VAL A 272 -23.38 19.45 11.98
N SER A 273 -22.44 18.54 11.71
CA SER A 273 -21.25 18.84 10.90
C SER A 273 -21.64 19.20 9.47
N ASP A 274 -20.84 20.02 8.79
CA ASP A 274 -21.09 20.34 7.38
C ASP A 274 -21.13 19.07 6.50
N SER A 275 -20.27 18.09 6.78
CA SER A 275 -20.30 16.78 6.12
C SER A 275 -21.63 16.05 6.28
N ALA A 276 -22.26 16.12 7.45
CA ALA A 276 -23.58 15.53 7.67
C ALA A 276 -24.69 16.34 7.01
N LYS A 277 -24.55 17.67 6.91
CA LYS A 277 -25.48 18.53 6.17
C LYS A 277 -25.47 18.25 4.66
N PHE A 278 -24.28 18.08 4.08
CA PHE A 278 -24.10 17.79 2.64
C PHE A 278 -24.20 16.30 2.30
N GLY A 279 -24.35 15.44 3.31
CA GLY A 279 -24.48 13.99 3.14
C GLY A 279 -23.24 13.33 2.58
N ARG A 280 -22.05 13.89 2.79
CA ARG A 280 -20.81 13.46 2.12
C ARG A 280 -19.66 13.23 3.07
N PHE A 281 -18.82 12.25 2.76
CA PHE A 281 -17.54 12.03 3.44
C PHE A 281 -16.62 11.17 2.59
N MET A 282 -15.33 11.14 2.93
CA MET A 282 -14.42 10.17 2.34
C MET A 282 -14.79 8.75 2.76
N ILE A 283 -14.59 7.81 1.85
CA ILE A 283 -14.39 6.40 2.22
C ILE A 283 -12.91 6.29 2.53
N TYR A 284 -12.58 5.91 3.77
CA TYR A 284 -11.20 5.90 4.19
C TYR A 284 -10.46 4.69 3.61
N VAL A 285 -9.44 4.98 2.81
CA VAL A 285 -8.57 3.98 2.20
C VAL A 285 -7.52 3.57 3.22
N HIS A 286 -7.77 2.45 3.89
CA HIS A 286 -6.82 1.81 4.79
C HIS A 286 -6.05 0.67 4.11
N ALA A 287 -6.36 0.36 2.86
CA ALA A 287 -5.64 -0.61 2.04
C ALA A 287 -4.11 -0.44 2.07
N LYS A 288 -3.39 -1.55 1.88
CA LYS A 288 -1.96 -1.57 1.51
C LYS A 288 -1.72 -2.67 0.48
N GLY A 289 -2.05 -2.37 -0.77
CA GLY A 289 -1.95 -3.33 -1.86
C GLY A 289 -1.39 -2.73 -3.15
N MET A 290 -0.86 -3.60 -4.00
CA MET A 290 -0.39 -3.27 -5.35
C MET A 290 -0.70 -4.42 -6.29
N ILE A 291 -1.31 -4.13 -7.43
CA ILE A 291 -1.53 -5.06 -8.54
C ILE A 291 -0.67 -4.61 -9.71
N VAL A 292 0.04 -5.55 -10.31
CA VAL A 292 0.91 -5.32 -11.47
C VAL A 292 0.45 -6.18 -12.63
N ASP A 293 0.12 -5.54 -13.75
CA ASP A 293 -0.18 -6.17 -15.03
C ASP A 293 -1.28 -7.24 -15.01
N ASP A 294 -2.23 -7.18 -14.06
CA ASP A 294 -3.26 -8.21 -13.81
C ASP A 294 -2.67 -9.63 -13.50
N GLU A 295 -1.35 -9.73 -13.27
CA GLU A 295 -0.62 -11.00 -13.10
C GLU A 295 -0.12 -11.20 -11.65
N TYR A 296 0.38 -10.13 -11.03
CA TYR A 296 1.02 -10.19 -9.72
C TYR A 296 0.32 -9.25 -8.74
N VAL A 297 0.20 -9.67 -7.48
CA VAL A 297 -0.41 -8.87 -6.41
C VAL A 297 0.47 -8.87 -5.17
N ILE A 298 0.58 -7.73 -4.49
CA ILE A 298 1.08 -7.59 -3.12
C ILE A 298 -0.08 -7.13 -2.23
N VAL A 299 -0.27 -7.79 -1.09
CA VAL A 299 -1.23 -7.38 -0.05
C VAL A 299 -0.55 -7.53 1.32
N GLY A 300 -0.65 -6.52 2.19
CA GLY A 300 -0.04 -6.60 3.51
C GLY A 300 -0.45 -5.47 4.44
N SER A 301 0.41 -5.20 5.43
CA SER A 301 0.23 -4.12 6.40
C SER A 301 1.05 -2.86 6.06
N ALA A 302 2.05 -2.97 5.19
CA ALA A 302 3.04 -1.92 4.96
C ALA A 302 2.52 -0.75 4.11
N ASN A 303 2.52 0.44 4.69
CA ASN A 303 2.23 1.66 3.99
C ASN A 303 3.37 2.10 3.06
N ILE A 304 3.09 2.91 2.03
CA ILE A 304 4.15 3.56 1.23
C ILE A 304 4.61 4.81 1.97
N ASN A 305 5.40 4.59 3.03
CA ASN A 305 6.11 5.59 3.81
C ASN A 305 7.40 4.99 4.38
N GLN A 306 8.25 5.81 5.00
CA GLN A 306 9.49 5.32 5.59
C GLN A 306 9.24 4.41 6.79
N ARG A 307 8.19 4.69 7.56
CA ARG A 307 7.81 3.91 8.74
C ARG A 307 7.64 2.42 8.43
N SER A 308 6.95 2.09 7.35
CA SER A 308 6.71 0.70 6.95
C SER A 308 7.83 0.14 6.05
N MET A 309 8.50 0.96 5.23
CA MET A 309 9.48 0.46 4.25
C MET A 309 10.92 0.32 4.79
N ALA A 310 11.23 0.92 5.94
CA ALA A 310 12.60 0.98 6.46
C ALA A 310 13.11 -0.32 7.09
N GLY A 311 12.24 -1.22 7.56
CA GLY A 311 12.61 -2.44 8.30
C GLY A 311 13.06 -2.22 9.76
N THR A 312 13.45 -0.99 10.12
CA THR A 312 13.93 -0.61 11.46
C THR A 312 12.98 0.33 12.22
N LYS A 313 11.81 0.64 11.64
CA LYS A 313 10.79 1.50 12.23
C LYS A 313 9.63 0.61 12.70
N ASP A 314 8.54 0.54 11.95
CA ASP A 314 7.44 -0.37 12.29
C ASP A 314 7.71 -1.79 11.78
N THR A 315 7.17 -2.79 12.48
CA THR A 315 7.22 -4.18 12.02
C THR A 315 6.03 -4.50 11.12
N GLU A 316 6.29 -4.89 9.88
CA GLU A 316 5.26 -5.13 8.86
C GLU A 316 5.37 -6.53 8.26
N ILE A 317 4.26 -7.01 7.69
CA ILE A 317 4.21 -8.25 6.90
C ILE A 317 3.38 -8.03 5.63
N ALA A 318 3.80 -8.64 4.53
CA ALA A 318 3.05 -8.67 3.28
C ALA A 318 3.22 -10.03 2.61
N MET A 319 2.27 -10.40 1.76
CA MET A 319 2.44 -11.47 0.79
C MET A 319 2.54 -10.87 -0.60
N GLY A 320 3.31 -11.49 -1.47
CA GLY A 320 3.19 -11.30 -2.91
C GLY A 320 2.91 -12.63 -3.59
N ALA A 321 2.06 -12.60 -4.60
CA ALA A 321 1.55 -13.80 -5.22
C ALA A 321 1.23 -13.61 -6.71
N TYR A 322 1.36 -14.69 -7.46
CA TYR A 322 0.86 -14.80 -8.84
C TYR A 322 0.39 -16.23 -9.12
N GLN A 323 -0.44 -16.37 -10.15
CA GLN A 323 -0.85 -17.68 -10.66
C GLN A 323 0.03 -18.07 -11.85
N PRO A 324 0.85 -19.13 -11.77
CA PRO A 324 1.82 -19.48 -12.83
C PRO A 324 1.19 -19.81 -14.20
N HIS A 325 -0.13 -20.05 -14.25
CA HIS A 325 -0.87 -20.33 -15.48
C HIS A 325 -1.48 -19.08 -16.14
N TYR A 326 -1.48 -17.95 -15.44
CA TYR A 326 -2.03 -16.68 -15.91
C TYR A 326 -0.93 -15.62 -15.88
N THR A 327 0.01 -15.71 -16.82
CA THR A 327 1.16 -14.80 -16.92
C THR A 327 1.37 -14.31 -18.36
N TRP A 328 1.90 -13.10 -18.53
CA TRP A 328 2.26 -12.53 -19.83
C TRP A 328 3.31 -13.36 -20.57
N ALA A 329 4.21 -14.04 -19.83
CA ALA A 329 5.20 -14.94 -20.42
C ALA A 329 4.58 -16.10 -21.22
N LYS A 330 3.34 -16.51 -20.90
CA LYS A 330 2.59 -17.55 -21.63
C LYS A 330 1.84 -17.00 -22.86
N LYS A 331 2.09 -15.75 -23.27
CA LYS A 331 1.51 -15.06 -24.44
C LYS A 331 -0.02 -15.06 -24.48
N LYS A 332 -0.65 -15.03 -23.30
CA LYS A 332 -2.10 -14.82 -23.12
C LYS A 332 -2.26 -13.74 -22.06
N TYR A 333 -3.28 -12.88 -22.19
CA TYR A 333 -3.65 -11.94 -21.14
C TYR A 333 -3.87 -12.70 -19.81
N PRO A 334 -3.28 -12.25 -18.69
CA PRO A 334 -3.37 -12.94 -17.40
C PRO A 334 -4.76 -12.75 -16.77
N ARG A 335 -5.78 -13.42 -17.33
CA ARG A 335 -7.18 -13.33 -16.87
C ARG A 335 -7.48 -14.31 -15.73
N GLY A 336 -6.60 -14.33 -14.72
CA GLY A 336 -6.75 -15.14 -13.52
C GLY A 336 -7.56 -14.42 -12.42
N GLN A 337 -7.39 -14.89 -11.18
CA GLN A 337 -7.97 -14.31 -9.98
C GLN A 337 -7.45 -12.89 -9.70
N VAL A 338 -6.18 -12.57 -10.00
CA VAL A 338 -5.65 -11.21 -9.84
C VAL A 338 -6.41 -10.22 -10.73
N HIS A 339 -6.64 -10.58 -12.00
CA HIS A 339 -7.52 -9.82 -12.90
C HIS A 339 -8.95 -9.70 -12.37
N GLY A 340 -9.54 -10.81 -11.93
CA GLY A 340 -10.89 -10.81 -11.36
C GLY A 340 -11.03 -9.89 -10.15
N TYR A 341 -10.05 -9.94 -9.24
CA TYR A 341 -10.00 -9.10 -8.05
C TYR A 341 -9.88 -7.62 -8.41
N ARG A 342 -8.98 -7.26 -9.33
CA ARG A 342 -8.81 -5.89 -9.81
C ARG A 342 -10.07 -5.36 -10.49
N MET A 343 -10.72 -6.16 -11.35
CA MET A 343 -12.01 -5.80 -11.95
C MET A 343 -13.11 -5.62 -10.90
N SER A 344 -13.12 -6.41 -9.82
CA SER A 344 -14.07 -6.27 -8.72
C SER A 344 -13.86 -4.96 -7.95
N LEU A 345 -12.61 -4.59 -7.63
CA LEU A 345 -12.28 -3.30 -7.01
C LEU A 345 -12.70 -2.14 -7.93
N TRP A 346 -12.46 -2.25 -9.23
CA TRP A 346 -12.89 -1.22 -10.18
C TRP A 346 -14.40 -1.14 -10.31
N ALA A 347 -15.13 -2.26 -10.23
CA ALA A 347 -16.59 -2.25 -10.21
C ALA A 347 -17.15 -1.52 -8.98
N GLU A 348 -16.53 -1.73 -7.81
CA GLU A 348 -16.84 -1.00 -6.58
C GLU A 348 -16.58 0.50 -6.74
N HIS A 349 -15.37 0.87 -7.18
CA HIS A 349 -14.94 2.27 -7.22
C HIS A 349 -15.54 3.06 -8.38
N LEU A 350 -15.76 2.45 -9.53
CA LEU A 350 -16.26 3.10 -10.75
C LEU A 350 -17.77 2.90 -10.95
N GLY A 351 -18.40 2.03 -10.16
CA GLY A 351 -19.83 1.75 -10.23
C GLY A 351 -20.29 1.01 -11.49
N GLU A 352 -19.36 0.54 -12.34
CA GLU A 352 -19.68 -0.21 -13.56
C GLU A 352 -18.58 -1.20 -13.96
N LEU A 353 -18.96 -2.16 -14.82
CA LEU A 353 -18.03 -3.02 -15.54
C LEU A 353 -17.96 -2.57 -17.00
N ASN A 354 -16.78 -2.14 -17.44
CA ASN A 354 -16.55 -1.68 -18.81
C ASN A 354 -15.51 -2.55 -19.53
N LYS A 355 -15.64 -2.69 -20.86
CA LYS A 355 -14.65 -3.41 -21.67
C LYS A 355 -13.29 -2.69 -21.67
N LEU A 356 -13.27 -1.36 -21.61
CA LEU A 356 -12.04 -0.57 -21.57
C LEU A 356 -11.20 -0.89 -20.33
N PHE A 357 -11.85 -1.23 -19.20
CA PHE A 357 -11.16 -1.59 -17.96
C PHE A 357 -10.42 -2.93 -18.06
N LYS A 358 -10.56 -3.67 -19.16
CA LYS A 358 -9.77 -4.88 -19.40
C LYS A 358 -8.37 -4.58 -19.92
N GLU A 359 -8.09 -3.33 -20.32
CA GLU A 359 -6.79 -2.87 -20.83
C GLU A 359 -6.41 -1.56 -20.10
N PRO A 360 -6.02 -1.65 -18.81
CA PRO A 360 -5.79 -0.48 -17.97
C PRO A 360 -4.66 0.43 -18.48
N GLU A 361 -3.73 -0.09 -19.27
CA GLU A 361 -2.68 0.71 -19.88
C GLU A 361 -3.21 1.66 -20.97
N SER A 362 -4.34 1.33 -21.62
CA SER A 362 -4.85 2.07 -22.78
C SER A 362 -5.21 3.52 -22.44
N VAL A 363 -5.03 4.42 -23.42
CA VAL A 363 -5.35 5.84 -23.27
C VAL A 363 -6.85 6.02 -23.03
N GLU A 364 -7.67 5.22 -23.70
CA GLU A 364 -9.13 5.20 -23.60
C GLU A 364 -9.57 4.81 -22.19
N CYS A 365 -8.93 3.80 -21.59
CA CYS A 365 -9.20 3.40 -20.21
C CYS A 365 -8.83 4.51 -19.22
N VAL A 366 -7.61 5.07 -19.32
CA VAL A 366 -7.17 6.19 -18.46
C VAL A 366 -8.13 7.38 -18.55
N LYS A 367 -8.53 7.77 -19.77
CA LYS A 367 -9.48 8.88 -19.99
C LYS A 367 -10.85 8.60 -19.39
N MET A 368 -11.37 7.38 -19.54
CA MET A 368 -12.66 7.00 -18.94
C MET A 368 -12.61 7.06 -17.41
N VAL A 369 -11.58 6.48 -16.79
CA VAL A 369 -11.39 6.51 -15.33
C VAL A 369 -11.26 7.95 -14.83
N ASN A 370 -10.46 8.78 -15.50
CA ASN A 370 -10.31 10.19 -15.16
C ASN A 370 -11.62 10.97 -15.30
N SER A 371 -12.38 10.74 -16.37
CA SER A 371 -13.68 11.38 -16.58
C SER A 371 -14.68 11.07 -15.45
N ILE A 372 -14.79 9.79 -15.06
CA ILE A 372 -15.65 9.38 -13.94
C ILE A 372 -15.19 10.05 -12.65
N ALA A 373 -13.89 10.03 -12.36
CA ALA A 373 -13.32 10.59 -11.14
C ALA A 373 -13.50 12.12 -11.05
N GLU A 374 -13.38 12.84 -12.17
CA GLU A 374 -13.59 14.29 -12.26
C GLU A 374 -15.08 14.67 -12.13
N GLU A 375 -15.97 13.93 -12.79
CA GLU A 375 -17.41 14.14 -12.65
C GLU A 375 -17.88 13.86 -11.22
N ASN A 376 -17.39 12.78 -10.62
CA ASN A 376 -17.68 12.47 -9.22
C ASN A 376 -17.12 13.52 -8.27
N TRP A 377 -15.93 14.07 -8.50
CA TRP A 377 -15.40 15.16 -7.67
C TRP A 377 -16.34 16.37 -7.70
N LYS A 378 -16.75 16.81 -8.90
CA LYS A 378 -17.72 17.91 -9.06
C LYS A 378 -19.01 17.64 -8.28
N LYS A 379 -19.60 16.46 -8.48
CA LYS A 379 -20.81 16.03 -7.76
C LYS A 379 -20.58 15.83 -6.27
N PHE A 380 -19.37 15.51 -5.81
CA PHE A 380 -19.06 15.36 -4.40
C PHE A 380 -19.00 16.73 -3.72
N THR A 381 -18.40 17.74 -4.38
CA THR A 381 -18.22 19.09 -3.84
C THR A 381 -19.40 20.03 -4.04
N ASP A 382 -20.35 19.71 -4.93
CA ASP A 382 -21.53 20.55 -5.23
C ASP A 382 -22.37 20.86 -3.96
N ALA A 383 -23.00 22.03 -3.92
CA ALA A 383 -23.94 22.39 -2.86
C ALA A 383 -25.21 21.52 -2.92
N GLU A 384 -25.71 21.26 -4.12
CA GLU A 384 -26.90 20.43 -4.35
C GLU A 384 -26.53 18.94 -4.39
N TYR A 385 -27.45 18.10 -3.93
CA TYR A 385 -27.24 16.67 -3.94
C TYR A 385 -27.39 16.09 -5.35
N SER A 386 -26.42 15.28 -5.76
CA SER A 386 -26.53 14.36 -6.88
C SER A 386 -25.79 13.05 -6.57
N PRO A 387 -26.30 11.90 -7.07
CA PRO A 387 -25.64 10.63 -6.83
C PRO A 387 -24.31 10.54 -7.59
N LEU A 388 -23.30 9.97 -6.93
CA LEU A 388 -22.02 9.64 -7.54
C LEU A 388 -22.14 8.37 -8.38
N GLN A 389 -21.29 8.25 -9.41
CA GLN A 389 -21.05 6.98 -10.11
C GLN A 389 -19.94 6.21 -9.37
N GLY A 390 -20.30 5.21 -8.58
CA GLY A 390 -19.33 4.53 -7.72
C GLY A 390 -18.80 5.48 -6.63
N HIS A 391 -17.50 5.39 -6.36
CA HIS A 391 -16.84 6.05 -5.22
C HIS A 391 -15.52 6.75 -5.59
N LEU A 392 -14.97 6.53 -6.77
CA LEU A 392 -13.69 7.08 -7.19
C LEU A 392 -13.82 8.59 -7.40
N LEU A 393 -12.99 9.36 -6.70
CA LEU A 393 -12.83 10.80 -6.85
C LEU A 393 -11.44 11.09 -7.39
N MET A 394 -11.33 12.10 -8.24
CA MET A 394 -10.01 12.68 -8.55
C MET A 394 -9.42 13.20 -7.23
N TYR A 395 -8.15 12.90 -6.95
CA TYR A 395 -7.49 13.54 -5.80
C TYR A 395 -7.40 15.05 -6.08
N PRO A 396 -7.75 15.96 -5.15
CA PRO A 396 -8.05 17.37 -5.45
C PRO A 396 -6.82 18.25 -5.74
N LEU A 397 -6.04 17.84 -6.72
CA LEU A 397 -4.86 18.51 -7.23
C LEU A 397 -5.03 18.82 -8.71
N GLN A 398 -4.56 19.99 -9.09
CA GLN A 398 -4.30 20.35 -10.46
C GLN A 398 -2.86 20.00 -10.80
N VAL A 399 -2.67 19.33 -11.93
CA VAL A 399 -1.35 19.04 -12.51
C VAL A 399 -1.34 19.69 -13.89
N ASP A 400 -0.32 20.49 -14.18
CA ASP A 400 -0.16 21.09 -15.51
C ASP A 400 0.77 20.26 -16.42
N MET A 401 0.94 20.73 -17.66
CA MET A 401 1.81 20.10 -18.66
C MET A 401 3.29 20.10 -18.26
N ASP A 402 3.69 20.97 -17.34
CA ASP A 402 5.06 21.06 -16.85
C ASP A 402 5.31 20.14 -15.65
N GLY A 403 4.27 19.46 -15.15
CA GLY A 403 4.31 18.60 -13.97
C GLY A 403 4.08 19.35 -12.67
N LYS A 404 3.73 20.64 -12.70
CA LYS A 404 3.49 21.43 -11.51
C LYS A 404 2.23 20.94 -10.79
N VAL A 405 2.37 20.64 -9.51
CA VAL A 405 1.27 20.21 -8.64
C VAL A 405 0.81 21.40 -7.80
N ASN A 406 -0.47 21.74 -7.95
CA ASN A 406 -1.16 22.79 -7.20
C ASN A 406 -2.46 22.22 -6.61
N PRO A 407 -3.03 22.82 -5.55
CA PRO A 407 -4.40 22.51 -5.17
C PRO A 407 -5.33 22.80 -6.35
N LEU A 408 -6.41 22.03 -6.47
CA LEU A 408 -7.46 22.34 -7.44
C LEU A 408 -8.06 23.73 -7.13
N PRO A 409 -8.28 24.61 -8.12
CA PRO A 409 -8.82 25.96 -7.88
C PRO A 409 -10.11 25.92 -7.06
N GLU A 410 -10.25 26.84 -6.10
CA GLU A 410 -11.39 26.92 -5.16
C GLU A 410 -11.48 25.76 -4.14
N HIS A 411 -10.52 24.84 -4.17
CA HIS A 411 -10.44 23.66 -3.31
C HIS A 411 -9.08 23.57 -2.60
N GLU A 412 -8.55 24.71 -2.14
CA GLU A 412 -7.28 24.75 -1.38
C GLU A 412 -7.38 24.00 -0.04
N ASN A 413 -8.59 23.87 0.50
CA ASN A 413 -8.89 23.09 1.70
C ASN A 413 -9.89 21.96 1.40
N PHE A 414 -9.86 20.91 2.22
CA PHE A 414 -10.84 19.83 2.10
C PHE A 414 -12.28 20.32 2.38
N PRO A 415 -13.27 19.81 1.63
CA PRO A 415 -14.66 20.21 1.82
C PRO A 415 -15.13 19.87 3.24
N ASP A 416 -15.91 20.76 3.84
CA ASP A 416 -16.60 20.64 5.13
C ASP A 416 -15.71 20.62 6.39
N VAL A 417 -14.50 20.05 6.30
CA VAL A 417 -13.62 19.82 7.45
C VAL A 417 -12.43 20.79 7.52
N GLY A 418 -12.10 21.43 6.39
CA GLY A 418 -10.93 22.32 6.27
C GLY A 418 -9.60 21.58 6.26
N GLY A 419 -8.51 22.32 6.45
CA GLY A 419 -7.13 21.81 6.31
C GLY A 419 -6.69 21.83 4.86
N LYS A 420 -5.44 22.25 4.60
CA LYS A 420 -4.94 22.45 3.25
C LYS A 420 -4.71 21.11 2.56
N VAL A 421 -5.12 20.99 1.29
CA VAL A 421 -4.96 19.79 0.48
C VAL A 421 -3.48 19.45 0.25
N ILE A 422 -2.67 20.46 -0.02
CA ILE A 422 -1.21 20.32 -0.24
C ILE A 422 -0.40 20.22 1.07
N GLY A 423 -1.08 20.27 2.22
CA GLY A 423 -0.47 20.28 3.55
C GLY A 423 0.24 21.58 3.89
N ALA A 424 0.92 21.56 5.03
CA ALA A 424 1.78 22.63 5.51
C ALA A 424 2.89 22.07 6.38
N HIS A 425 4.12 22.52 6.15
CA HIS A 425 5.27 22.16 6.97
C HIS A 425 5.26 22.86 8.33
N SER A 426 5.69 22.13 9.35
CA SER A 426 5.79 22.52 10.75
C SER A 426 7.19 22.25 11.27
N ILE A 427 7.91 23.33 11.57
CA ILE A 427 9.28 23.29 12.14
C ILE A 427 9.30 22.62 13.53
N GLN A 428 8.14 22.49 14.18
CA GLN A 428 8.02 21.94 15.54
C GLN A 428 7.92 20.42 15.58
N LEU A 429 7.63 19.77 14.44
CA LEU A 429 7.48 18.32 14.36
C LEU A 429 8.75 17.68 13.80
N PRO A 430 9.37 16.72 14.51
CA PRO A 430 10.47 15.95 13.95
C PRO A 430 10.02 15.12 12.73
N ASP A 431 10.71 15.28 11.60
CA ASP A 431 10.43 14.57 10.34
C ASP A 431 10.27 13.05 10.53
N VAL A 432 11.07 12.46 11.43
CA VAL A 432 11.05 11.01 11.72
C VAL A 432 9.68 10.48 12.16
N LEU A 433 8.83 11.33 12.76
CA LEU A 433 7.50 10.97 13.25
C LEU A 433 6.45 10.96 12.13
N THR A 434 6.64 11.78 11.10
CA THR A 434 5.67 12.01 10.02
C THR A 434 6.12 11.45 8.66
N THR A 435 7.34 10.89 8.58
CA THR A 435 7.92 10.21 7.39
C THR A 435 7.83 8.69 7.39
#